data_AF-A0A0F5FKE4-F1
#
_entry.id   AF-A0A0F5FKE4-F1
#
_cell.length_a   1.000
_cell.length_b   1.000
_cell.length_c   1.000
_cell.angle_alpha   90.00
_cell.angle_beta   90.00
_cell.angle_gamma   90.00
#
_symmetry.space_group_name_H-M   'P 1'
#
loop_
_entity.id
_entity.type
_entity.pdbx_description
1 polymer ?
#
loop_
_entity_poly.entity_id
_entity_poly.type
_entity_poly.pdbx_seq_one_letter_code
_entity_poly.pdbx_strand_id
1 'polypeptide(L)' 'MTPAEADQRIILSRQTLHRYADMTRAGQWPMADIQIIADEIALLEQIAVVHPVKAEKIYRLAESWGALADAVRGKLH' A
#
# COMPACT_ATOMS: atom_id res chain seq x y z
N MET A 1 9.95 15.93 0.87
CA MET A 1 8.76 15.62 1.66
C MET A 1 9.04 15.96 3.11
N THR A 2 8.17 16.72 3.74
CA THR A 2 8.25 17.03 5.17
C THR A 2 7.71 15.85 6.00
N PRO A 3 8.05 15.74 7.30
CA PRO A 3 7.47 14.69 8.15
C PRO A 3 5.93 14.69 8.18
N ALA A 4 5.30 15.86 8.10
CA ALA A 4 3.84 15.99 8.08
C ALA A 4 3.23 15.49 6.76
N GLU A 5 3.86 15.81 5.63
CA GLU A 5 3.45 15.30 4.31
C GLU A 5 3.61 13.77 4.23
N ALA A 6 4.68 13.23 4.78
CA ALA A 6 4.91 11.79 4.86
C ALA A 6 3.83 11.09 5.68
N ASP A 7 3.48 11.64 6.85
CA ASP A 7 2.42 11.09 7.69
C ASP A 7 1.06 11.14 6.97
N GLN A 8 0.74 12.24 6.30
CA GLN A 8 -0.48 12.35 5.51
C GLN A 8 -0.50 11.32 4.38
N ARG A 9 0.63 11.11 3.68
CA ARG A 9 0.70 10.13 2.58
C ARG A 9 0.55 8.69 3.09
N ILE A 10 1.15 8.36 4.23
CA ILE A 10 1.01 7.05 4.89
C ILE A 10 -0.44 6.80 5.31
N ILE A 11 -1.12 7.82 5.87
CA ILE A 11 -2.53 7.73 6.25
C ILE A 11 -3.40 7.44 5.02
N LEU A 12 -3.22 8.18 3.93
CA LEU A 12 -3.95 7.96 2.68
C LEU A 12 -3.69 6.56 2.12
N SER A 13 -2.43 6.12 2.10
CA SER A 13 -2.04 4.78 1.66
C SER A 13 -2.77 3.70 2.45
N ARG A 14 -2.80 3.83 3.78
CA ARG A 14 -3.49 2.89 4.67
C ARG A 14 -5.00 2.86 4.43
N GLN A 15 -5.63 4.02 4.21
CA GLN A 15 -7.07 4.09 3.92
C GLN A 15 -7.40 3.40 2.59
N THR A 16 -6.58 3.61 1.56
CA THR A 16 -6.75 2.95 0.26
C THR A 16 -6.59 1.45 0.38
N LEU A 17 -5.55 0.98 1.08
CA LEU A 17 -5.34 -0.44 1.34
C LEU A 17 -6.55 -1.07 2.03
N HIS A 18 -7.08 -0.44 3.09
CA HIS A 18 -8.28 -0.94 3.78
C HIS A 18 -9.47 -1.05 2.83
N ARG A 19 -9.72 -0.03 2.02
CA ARG A 19 -10.81 -0.04 1.02
C ARG A 19 -10.64 -1.20 0.04
N TYR A 20 -9.44 -1.41 -0.48
CA TYR A 20 -9.18 -2.48 -1.44
C TYR A 20 -9.26 -3.88 -0.82
N ALA A 21 -8.80 -4.02 0.42
CA ALA A 21 -8.96 -5.25 1.18
C ALA A 21 -10.44 -5.57 1.41
N ASP A 22 -11.26 -4.57 1.75
CA ASP A 22 -12.70 -4.77 1.96
C ASP A 22 -13.43 -5.12 0.66
N MET A 23 -13.09 -4.47 -0.46
CA MET A 23 -13.58 -4.86 -1.79
C MET A 23 -13.24 -6.32 -2.09
N THR A 24 -11.95 -6.69 -1.92
CA THR A 24 -11.45 -8.03 -2.18
C THR A 24 -12.19 -9.09 -1.35
N ARG A 25 -12.46 -8.80 -0.08
CA ARG A 25 -13.27 -9.68 0.81
C ARG A 25 -14.73 -9.78 0.36
N ALA A 26 -15.30 -8.71 -0.19
CA ALA A 26 -16.65 -8.70 -0.76
C ALA A 26 -16.74 -9.39 -2.13
N GLY A 27 -15.66 -9.98 -2.64
CA GLY A 27 -15.60 -10.59 -3.96
C GLY A 27 -15.52 -9.57 -5.10
N GLN A 28 -15.28 -8.29 -4.78
CA GLN A 28 -15.05 -7.22 -5.73
C GLN A 28 -13.55 -7.02 -5.89
N TRP A 29 -13.08 -6.93 -7.13
CA TRP A 29 -11.66 -6.70 -7.39
C TRP A 29 -11.44 -5.20 -7.60
N PRO A 30 -10.53 -4.56 -6.85
CA PRO A 30 -10.14 -3.21 -7.18
C PRO A 30 -9.58 -3.24 -8.61
N MET A 31 -10.13 -2.43 -9.53
CA MET A 31 -9.57 -2.26 -10.88
C MET A 31 -8.23 -1.50 -10.86
N ALA A 32 -7.62 -1.34 -9.68
CA ALA A 32 -6.27 -0.83 -9.58
C ALA A 32 -5.35 -1.81 -10.29
N ASP A 33 -4.64 -1.32 -11.30
CA ASP A 33 -3.60 -2.09 -11.96
C ASP A 33 -2.57 -2.53 -10.92
N ILE A 34 -1.98 -3.72 -11.10
CA ILE A 34 -0.83 -4.18 -10.32
C ILE A 34 0.27 -3.11 -10.32
N GLN A 35 0.38 -2.32 -11.40
CA GLN A 35 1.28 -1.18 -11.47
C GLN A 35 1.02 -0.13 -10.37
N ILE A 36 -0.23 0.18 -10.05
CA ILE A 36 -0.57 1.15 -8.99
C ILE A 36 -0.11 0.64 -7.62
N ILE A 37 -0.25 -0.67 -7.38
CA ILE A 37 0.22 -1.27 -6.13
C ILE A 37 1.75 -1.23 -6.06
N ALA A 38 2.44 -1.53 -7.16
CA ALA A 38 3.90 -1.45 -7.22
C ALA A 38 4.42 -0.02 -6.99
N ASP A 39 3.78 0.97 -7.61
CA ASP A 39 4.11 2.38 -7.43
C ASP A 39 3.89 2.84 -5.99
N GLU A 40 2.83 2.35 -5.34
CA GLU A 40 2.52 2.65 -3.94
C GLU A 40 3.58 2.06 -3.00
N ILE A 41 4.01 0.81 -3.24
CA ILE A 41 5.08 0.16 -2.48
C ILE A 41 6.39 0.95 -2.62
N ALA A 42 6.78 1.29 -3.86
CA ALA A 42 7.99 2.04 -4.13
C ALA A 42 7.98 3.42 -3.44
N LEU A 43 6.82 4.09 -3.41
CA LEU A 43 6.66 5.34 -2.68
C LEU A 43 6.83 5.17 -1.18
N LEU A 44 6.23 4.13 -0.59
CA LEU A 44 6.37 3.84 0.84
C LEU A 44 7.83 3.55 1.19
N GLU A 45 8.54 2.77 0.39
CA GLU A 45 9.97 2.49 0.59
C GLU A 45 10.81 3.79 0.55
N GLN A 46 10.54 4.69 -0.39
CA GLN A 46 11.21 5.99 -0.43
C GLN A 46 10.95 6.82 0.84
N ILE A 47 9.70 6.83 1.34
CA ILE A 47 9.36 7.51 2.60
C ILE A 47 10.10 6.89 3.78
N ALA A 48 10.27 5.56 3.81
CA ALA A 48 11.00 4.86 4.86
C ALA A 48 12.49 5.21 4.88
N VAL A 49 13.11 5.39 3.70
CA VAL A 49 14.52 5.85 3.58
C VAL A 49 14.67 7.27 4.12
N VAL A 50 13.74 8.17 3.81
CA VAL A 50 13.79 9.58 4.25
C VAL A 50 13.44 9.73 5.74
N HIS A 51 12.58 8.87 6.27
CA HIS A 51 12.11 8.92 7.66
C HIS A 51 12.36 7.59 8.40
N PRO A 52 13.63 7.29 8.75
CA PRO A 52 14.04 5.98 9.27
C PRO A 52 13.36 5.60 10.59
N VAL A 53 12.99 6.58 11.42
CA VAL A 53 12.25 6.37 12.69
C VAL A 53 10.88 5.70 12.46
N LYS A 54 10.30 5.87 11.27
CA LYS A 54 9.00 5.30 10.89
C LYS A 54 9.12 4.09 9.96
N ALA A 55 10.35 3.74 9.54
CA ALA A 55 10.61 2.76 8.49
C ALA A 55 9.94 1.41 8.77
N GLU A 56 10.03 0.89 10.00
CA GLU A 56 9.40 -0.39 10.37
C GLU A 56 7.88 -0.39 10.12
N LYS A 57 7.18 0.69 10.50
CA LYS A 57 5.73 0.79 10.29
C LYS A 57 5.38 0.94 8.81
N ILE A 58 6.24 1.58 8.04
CA ILE A 58 6.06 1.79 6.61
C ILE A 58 6.30 0.49 5.85
N TYR A 59 7.33 -0.29 6.20
CA TYR A 59 7.59 -1.60 5.60
C TYR A 59 6.46 -2.58 5.86
N ARG A 60 5.89 -2.62 7.06
CA ARG A 60 4.67 -3.43 7.32
C ARG A 60 3.49 -3.02 6.45
N LEU A 61 3.36 -1.73 6.14
CA LEU A 61 2.31 -1.24 5.25
C LEU A 61 2.58 -1.68 3.81
N ALA A 62 3.83 -1.59 3.35
CA ALA A 62 4.25 -2.08 2.03
C ALA A 62 4.05 -3.59 1.88
N GLU A 63 4.39 -4.39 2.90
CA GLU A 63 4.11 -5.83 2.93
C GLU A 63 2.62 -6.13 2.78
N SER A 64 1.76 -5.36 3.44
CA SER A 64 0.31 -5.51 3.33
C SER A 64 -0.21 -5.19 1.93
N TRP A 65 0.39 -4.21 1.24
CA TRP A 65 0.13 -3.94 -0.17
C TRP A 65 0.59 -5.09 -1.08
N GLY A 66 1.75 -5.69 -0.81
CA GLY A 66 2.24 -6.88 -1.52
C GLY A 66 1.27 -8.06 -1.38
N ALA A 67 0.80 -8.33 -0.16
CA ALA A 67 -0.18 -9.39 0.09
C ALA A 67 -1.51 -9.16 -0.65
N LEU A 68 -1.95 -7.90 -0.77
CA LEU A 68 -3.12 -7.56 -1.59
C LEU A 68 -2.86 -7.85 -3.08
N ALA A 69 -1.69 -7.47 -3.61
CA ALA A 69 -1.34 -7.73 -5.01
C ALA A 69 -1.34 -9.23 -5.32
N ASP A 70 -0.79 -10.06 -4.43
CA ASP A 70 -0.79 -11.50 -4.58
C ASP A 70 -2.21 -12.08 -4.54
N ALA A 71 -3.07 -11.58 -3.64
CA ALA A 71 -4.47 -11.98 -3.57
C ALA A 71 -5.27 -11.63 -4.85
N VAL A 72 -5.01 -10.46 -5.42
CA VAL A 72 -5.64 -10.03 -6.69
C VAL A 72 -5.10 -10.86 -7.85
N ARG A 73 -3.79 -11.08 -7.95
CA ARG A 73 -3.16 -11.90 -9.01
C ARG A 73 -3.67 -13.34 -8.99
N GLY A 74 -3.76 -13.96 -7.81
CA GLY A 74 -4.24 -15.33 -7.65
C GLY A 74 -5.71 -15.55 -8.02
N LYS A 75 -6.46 -14.48 -8.33
CA LYS A 75 -7.87 -14.50 -8.71
C LYS A 75 -8.12 -14.14 -10.17
N LEU A 76 -7.10 -13.59 -10.84
CA LEU A 76 -7.10 -13.31 -12.28
C LEU A 76 -6.67 -14.52 -13.13
N HIS A 77 -6.21 -15.60 -12.49
CA HIS A 77 -5.88 -16.90 -13.09
C HIS A 77 -6.99 -17.92 -12.80
#